data_AF-A0A327WF38-F1
#
_entry.id   AF-A0A327WF38-F1
#
_cell.length_a   1.000
_cell.length_b   1.000
_cell.length_c   1.000
_cell.angle_alpha   90.00
_cell.angle_beta   90.00
_cell.angle_gamma   90.00
#
_symmetry.space_group_name_H-M   'P 1'
#
loop_
_entity.id
_entity.type
_entity.pdbx_description
1 polymer ?
#
loop_
_entity_poly.entity_id
_entity_poly.type
_entity_poly.pdbx_seq_one_letter_code
_entity_poly.pdbx_strand_id
1 'polypeptide(L)'
;MRNVDPFAFFRAHQDTIYRWLGVAGVLLLIFLVLRIVARRLGGWRRAWHRARREVAVTAYAFVAPVRIWLVHQRDRKLLRRLLGDPVTWRDAERALTAARLAAAPARPYAVLVGTETVRVLLAGREMPEPTGCWQEAADTTGEWRARRDELPLVTPEADAVPPLLIALGATDTHAAFLDAATGPASLCVEGHPQAAPPLLQAIAAQLDARLPASLVVVAEGVHRDFDGPPVREAYRTAEEALPRLNIPPFLVATELPDPLPAGLASPRPPCRVVLLGAGRGHTRTLLTDRHGQVLLTGTPLLVRAKALGRALPKVLWRLPAVLPPAPMGSRSPERQSTDLFEEEPAAAWTAEPGTSAPAPWEVSAGVPAPQEAGAAQHAPLPASAPVRSAPPPPRHSPGR
;
A
#
# COMPACT_ATOMS: atom_id res chain seq x y z
N MET A 1 -23.63 7.58 -78.57
CA MET A 1 -24.12 6.44 -77.78
C MET A 1 -23.34 5.20 -78.20
N ARG A 2 -22.44 4.66 -77.35
CA ARG A 2 -21.70 3.43 -77.66
C ARG A 2 -22.63 2.24 -77.39
N ASN A 3 -23.01 1.52 -78.44
CA ASN A 3 -23.63 0.20 -78.32
C ASN A 3 -22.58 -0.76 -77.76
N VAL A 4 -22.64 -0.99 -76.45
CA VAL A 4 -21.87 -2.05 -75.81
C VAL A 4 -22.58 -3.35 -76.17
N ASP A 5 -21.86 -4.23 -76.88
CA ASP A 5 -22.37 -5.55 -77.25
C ASP A 5 -22.70 -6.33 -75.96
N PRO A 6 -23.98 -6.67 -75.71
CA PRO A 6 -24.41 -7.28 -74.46
C PRO A 6 -23.70 -8.61 -74.20
N PHE A 7 -23.34 -9.36 -75.24
CA PHE A 7 -22.66 -10.64 -75.09
C PHE A 7 -21.19 -10.50 -74.70
N ALA A 8 -20.52 -9.43 -75.14
CA ALA A 8 -19.15 -9.12 -74.72
C ALA A 8 -19.10 -8.71 -73.24
N PHE A 9 -20.10 -7.96 -72.78
CA PHE A 9 -20.26 -7.62 -71.36
C PHE A 9 -20.47 -8.86 -70.49
N PHE A 10 -21.34 -9.78 -70.90
CA PHE A 10 -21.58 -11.03 -70.17
C PHE A 10 -20.33 -11.90 -70.09
N ARG A 11 -19.58 -12.08 -71.18
CA ARG A 11 -18.31 -12.85 -71.15
C ARG A 11 -17.25 -12.20 -70.27
N ALA A 12 -17.14 -10.87 -70.30
CA ALA A 12 -16.20 -10.15 -69.44
C ALA A 12 -16.55 -10.24 -67.94
N HIS A 13 -17.81 -10.49 -67.59
CA HIS A 13 -18.28 -10.55 -66.19
C HIS A 13 -18.75 -11.94 -65.75
N GLN A 14 -18.56 -12.98 -66.58
CA GLN A 14 -19.03 -14.35 -66.31
C GLN A 14 -18.52 -14.87 -64.96
N ASP A 15 -17.24 -14.70 -64.65
CA ASP A 15 -16.65 -15.14 -63.38
C ASP A 15 -17.26 -14.41 -62.17
N THR A 16 -17.57 -13.12 -62.33
CA THR A 16 -18.21 -12.33 -61.28
C THR A 16 -19.64 -12.81 -61.06
N ILE A 17 -20.38 -13.07 -62.13
CA ILE A 17 -21.75 -13.58 -62.08
C ILE A 17 -21.78 -14.96 -61.42
N TYR A 18 -20.91 -15.91 -61.82
CA TYR A 18 -20.85 -17.23 -61.21
C TYR A 18 -20.42 -17.18 -59.74
N ARG A 19 -19.50 -16.28 -59.37
CA ARG A 19 -19.13 -16.09 -57.95
C ARG A 19 -20.31 -15.59 -57.12
N TRP A 20 -21.04 -14.59 -57.62
CA TRP A 20 -22.23 -14.08 -56.92
C TRP A 20 -23.37 -15.11 -56.89
N LEU A 21 -23.56 -15.88 -57.96
CA LEU A 21 -24.56 -16.94 -58.01
C LEU A 21 -24.20 -18.09 -57.06
N GLY A 22 -22.91 -18.44 -56.95
CA GLY A 22 -22.40 -19.38 -55.97
C GLY A 22 -22.63 -18.90 -54.53
N VAL A 23 -22.29 -17.64 -54.23
CA VAL A 23 -22.56 -17.03 -52.92
C VAL A 23 -24.06 -17.01 -52.61
N ALA A 24 -24.90 -16.63 -53.59
CA ALA A 24 -26.35 -16.63 -53.43
C ALA A 24 -26.92 -18.04 -53.20
N GLY A 25 -26.41 -19.04 -53.93
CA GLY A 25 -26.79 -20.45 -53.75
C GLY A 25 -26.42 -20.99 -52.37
N VAL A 26 -25.21 -20.68 -51.89
CA VAL A 26 -24.78 -21.05 -50.53
C VAL A 26 -25.63 -20.35 -49.47
N LEU A 27 -25.91 -19.05 -49.62
CA LEU A 27 -26.78 -18.31 -48.70
C LEU A 27 -28.20 -18.88 -48.67
N LEU A 28 -28.74 -19.26 -49.84
CA LEU A 28 -30.06 -19.89 -49.94
C LEU A 28 -30.07 -21.25 -49.22
N LEU A 29 -29.04 -22.07 -49.42
CA LEU A 29 -28.89 -23.36 -48.74
C LEU A 29 -28.85 -23.17 -47.21
N ILE A 30 -28.03 -22.25 -46.73
CA ILE A 30 -27.94 -21.88 -45.30
C ILE A 30 -29.33 -21.47 -44.78
N PHE A 31 -30.00 -20.56 -45.50
CA PHE A 31 -31.34 -20.11 -45.13
C PHE A 31 -32.36 -21.26 -45.06
N LEU A 32 -32.30 -22.21 -46.00
CA LEU A 32 -33.19 -23.37 -46.01
C LEU A 32 -32.96 -24.28 -44.80
N VAL A 33 -31.69 -24.54 -44.47
CA VAL A 33 -31.32 -25.33 -43.28
C VAL A 33 -31.82 -24.65 -42.01
N LEU A 34 -31.56 -23.35 -41.86
CA LEU A 34 -32.07 -22.55 -40.74
C LEU A 34 -33.60 -22.61 -40.65
N ARG A 35 -34.30 -22.53 -41.79
CA ARG A 35 -35.77 -22.61 -41.87
C ARG A 35 -36.29 -24.00 -41.49
N ILE A 36 -35.64 -25.07 -41.90
CA ILE A 36 -36.02 -26.46 -41.55
C ILE A 36 -35.84 -26.68 -40.05
N VAL A 37 -34.69 -26.26 -39.51
CA VAL A 37 -34.40 -26.34 -38.07
C VAL A 37 -35.41 -25.53 -37.26
N ALA A 38 -35.71 -24.30 -37.66
CA ALA A 38 -36.68 -23.46 -36.99
C ALA A 38 -38.12 -24.02 -37.04
N ARG A 39 -38.49 -24.68 -38.15
CA ARG A 39 -39.78 -25.38 -38.25
C ARG A 39 -39.83 -26.61 -37.35
N ARG A 40 -38.76 -27.41 -37.28
CA ARG A 40 -38.68 -28.58 -36.39
C ARG A 40 -38.74 -28.22 -34.90
N LEU A 41 -38.25 -27.03 -34.52
CA LEU A 41 -38.24 -26.55 -33.14
C LEU A 41 -39.52 -25.80 -32.73
N GLY A 42 -40.58 -25.86 -33.53
CA GLY A 42 -41.87 -25.25 -33.21
C GLY A 42 -41.94 -23.73 -33.42
N GLY A 43 -41.12 -23.20 -34.34
CA GLY A 43 -41.18 -21.81 -34.81
C GLY A 43 -39.90 -21.01 -34.55
N TRP A 44 -39.70 -19.97 -35.36
CA TRP A 44 -38.52 -19.09 -35.31
C TRP A 44 -38.29 -18.47 -33.92
N ARG A 45 -39.38 -18.15 -33.20
CA ARG A 45 -39.31 -17.60 -31.85
C ARG A 45 -38.69 -18.57 -30.85
N ARG A 46 -39.07 -19.86 -30.87
CA ARG A 46 -38.55 -20.89 -29.94
C ARG A 46 -37.10 -21.24 -30.25
N ALA A 47 -36.75 -21.39 -31.54
CA ALA A 47 -35.37 -21.60 -31.97
C ALA A 47 -34.47 -20.44 -31.55
N TRP A 48 -34.93 -19.20 -31.73
CA TRP A 48 -34.21 -18.00 -31.29
C TRP A 48 -34.05 -17.91 -29.76
N HIS A 49 -35.09 -18.25 -28.99
CA HIS A 49 -34.99 -18.29 -27.53
C HIS A 49 -33.99 -19.35 -27.04
N ARG A 50 -33.91 -20.52 -27.70
CA ARG A 50 -32.95 -21.56 -27.36
C ARG A 50 -31.53 -21.18 -27.74
N ALA A 51 -31.33 -20.67 -28.96
CA ALA A 51 -30.05 -20.13 -29.41
C ALA A 51 -29.56 -19.00 -28.50
N ARG A 52 -30.44 -18.09 -28.08
CA ARG A 52 -30.10 -17.03 -27.11
C ARG A 52 -29.69 -17.59 -25.75
N ARG A 53 -30.34 -18.65 -25.26
CA ARG A 53 -29.94 -19.30 -24.00
C ARG A 53 -28.58 -19.97 -24.11
N GLU A 54 -28.33 -20.71 -25.20
CA GLU A 54 -27.05 -21.39 -25.42
C GLU A 54 -25.92 -20.36 -25.65
N VAL A 55 -26.16 -19.33 -26.47
CA VAL A 55 -25.22 -18.20 -26.64
C VAL A 55 -25.00 -17.44 -25.35
N ALA A 56 -26.00 -17.25 -24.49
CA ALA A 56 -25.80 -16.59 -23.20
C ALA A 56 -24.89 -17.40 -22.26
N VAL A 57 -25.04 -18.73 -22.24
CA VAL A 57 -24.19 -19.62 -21.43
C VAL A 57 -22.75 -19.64 -21.94
N THR A 58 -22.56 -19.73 -23.26
CA THR A 58 -21.24 -19.69 -23.89
C THR A 58 -20.61 -18.29 -23.79
N ALA A 59 -21.39 -17.24 -24.00
CA ALA A 59 -20.93 -15.86 -23.86
C ALA A 59 -20.49 -15.58 -22.42
N TYR A 60 -21.17 -16.10 -21.41
CA TYR A 60 -20.73 -15.92 -20.02
C TYR A 60 -19.31 -16.47 -19.79
N ALA A 61 -18.98 -17.63 -20.40
CA ALA A 61 -17.64 -18.21 -20.33
C ALA A 61 -16.57 -17.40 -21.09
N PHE A 62 -16.91 -16.79 -22.23
CA PHE A 62 -15.96 -15.97 -23.01
C PHE A 62 -15.89 -14.50 -22.59
N VAL A 63 -16.94 -13.96 -21.96
CA VAL A 63 -17.00 -12.57 -21.49
C VAL A 63 -16.22 -12.40 -20.19
N ALA A 64 -16.14 -13.42 -19.33
CA ALA A 64 -15.41 -13.31 -18.06
C ALA A 64 -13.93 -12.91 -18.25
N PRO A 65 -13.13 -13.55 -19.14
CA PRO A 65 -11.77 -13.10 -19.42
C PRO A 65 -11.68 -11.67 -19.95
N VAL A 66 -12.58 -11.30 -20.87
CA VAL A 66 -12.61 -9.96 -21.46
C VAL A 66 -12.95 -8.91 -20.41
N ARG A 67 -13.93 -9.18 -19.53
CA ARG A 67 -14.30 -8.29 -18.42
C ARG A 67 -13.14 -8.08 -17.45
N ILE A 68 -12.45 -9.16 -17.07
CA ILE A 68 -11.27 -9.07 -16.18
C ILE A 68 -10.17 -8.23 -16.84
N TRP A 69 -9.92 -8.44 -18.13
CA TRP A 69 -8.95 -7.64 -18.89
C TRP A 69 -9.35 -6.17 -18.95
N LEU A 70 -10.63 -5.86 -19.25
CA LEU A 70 -11.13 -4.48 -19.28
C LEU A 70 -11.03 -3.79 -17.92
N VAL A 71 -11.39 -4.47 -16.83
CA VAL A 71 -11.22 -3.97 -15.47
C VAL A 71 -9.75 -3.69 -15.17
N HIS A 72 -8.86 -4.62 -15.52
CA HIS A 72 -7.42 -4.41 -15.35
C HIS A 72 -6.91 -3.19 -16.16
N GLN A 73 -7.36 -3.02 -17.41
CA GLN A 73 -7.00 -1.86 -18.22
C GLN A 73 -7.52 -0.55 -17.63
N ARG A 74 -8.77 -0.54 -17.14
CA ARG A 74 -9.37 0.61 -16.47
C ARG A 74 -8.60 0.97 -15.21
N ASP A 75 -8.36 0.00 -14.32
CA ASP A 75 -7.65 0.21 -13.06
C ASP A 75 -6.21 0.67 -13.33
N ARG A 76 -5.53 0.12 -14.35
CA ARG A 76 -4.20 0.57 -14.77
C ARG A 76 -4.19 2.02 -15.24
N LYS A 77 -5.17 2.41 -16.07
CA LYS A 77 -5.28 3.80 -16.55
C LYS A 77 -5.60 4.76 -15.39
N LEU A 78 -6.51 4.35 -14.50
CA LEU A 78 -6.89 5.10 -13.31
C LEU A 78 -5.68 5.34 -12.39
N LEU A 79 -4.97 4.27 -12.02
CA LEU A 79 -3.78 4.36 -11.17
C LEU A 79 -2.69 5.20 -11.81
N ARG A 80 -2.39 5.01 -13.09
CA ARG A 80 -1.38 5.84 -13.77
C ARG A 80 -1.75 7.32 -13.77
N ARG A 81 -3.03 7.64 -13.92
CA ARG A 81 -3.52 9.02 -13.90
C ARG A 81 -3.43 9.62 -12.50
N LEU A 82 -3.99 8.94 -11.51
CA LEU A 82 -4.09 9.45 -10.13
C LEU A 82 -2.74 9.44 -9.42
N LEU A 83 -1.97 8.35 -9.49
CA LEU A 83 -0.65 8.27 -8.85
C LEU A 83 0.38 9.18 -9.53
N GLY A 84 0.22 9.46 -10.83
CA GLY A 84 1.09 10.35 -11.57
C GLY A 84 0.77 11.84 -11.44
N ASP A 85 -0.29 12.18 -10.70
CA ASP A 85 -0.72 13.55 -10.42
C ASP A 85 -0.35 13.93 -8.96
N PRO A 86 0.61 14.86 -8.75
CA PRO A 86 0.99 15.29 -7.41
C PRO A 86 -0.16 15.88 -6.58
N VAL A 87 -1.19 16.45 -7.23
CA VAL A 87 -2.36 17.02 -6.52
C VAL A 87 -3.13 15.91 -5.82
N THR A 88 -3.25 14.73 -6.43
CA THR A 88 -3.91 13.57 -5.82
C THR A 88 -3.27 13.18 -4.49
N TRP A 89 -1.93 13.19 -4.39
CA TRP A 89 -1.20 12.87 -3.16
C TRP A 89 -1.39 13.94 -2.08
N ARG A 90 -1.32 15.22 -2.47
CA ARG A 90 -1.53 16.34 -1.53
C ARG A 90 -2.95 16.36 -0.97
N ASP A 91 -3.95 16.09 -1.81
CA ASP A 91 -5.35 16.01 -1.38
C ASP A 91 -5.56 14.83 -0.44
N ALA A 92 -4.90 13.70 -0.69
CA ALA A 92 -4.94 12.54 0.18
C ALA A 92 -4.33 12.83 1.57
N GLU A 93 -3.17 13.49 1.61
CA GLU A 93 -2.49 13.91 2.86
C GLU A 93 -3.31 14.95 3.62
N ARG A 94 -3.86 15.94 2.91
CA ARG A 94 -4.74 16.97 3.46
C ARG A 94 -6.01 16.35 4.04
N ALA A 95 -6.65 15.44 3.32
CA ALA A 95 -7.85 14.75 3.77
C ALA A 95 -7.59 13.93 5.03
N LEU A 96 -6.49 13.18 5.10
CA LEU A 96 -6.13 12.45 6.32
C LEU A 96 -5.83 13.36 7.50
N THR A 97 -5.09 14.45 7.28
CA THR A 97 -4.76 15.41 8.34
C THR A 97 -6.03 16.10 8.86
N ALA A 98 -6.92 16.54 7.96
CA ALA A 98 -8.21 17.11 8.30
C ALA A 98 -9.09 16.12 9.07
N ALA A 99 -9.16 14.86 8.62
CA ALA A 99 -9.93 13.83 9.28
C ALA A 99 -9.37 13.47 10.66
N ARG A 100 -8.03 13.48 10.86
CA ARG A 100 -7.44 13.24 12.18
C ARG A 100 -7.92 14.24 13.22
N LEU A 101 -8.02 15.52 12.84
CA LEU A 101 -8.47 16.58 13.73
C LEU A 101 -9.98 16.47 14.03
N ALA A 102 -10.78 16.14 13.02
CA ALA A 102 -12.23 16.11 13.14
C ALA A 102 -12.79 14.80 13.72
N ALA A 103 -12.10 13.66 13.55
CA ALA A 103 -12.63 12.34 13.87
C ALA A 103 -12.21 11.80 15.25
N ALA A 104 -11.56 12.58 16.11
CA ALA A 104 -11.18 12.11 17.44
C ALA A 104 -12.42 11.66 18.26
N PRO A 105 -12.42 10.49 18.93
CA PRO A 105 -11.27 9.60 19.18
C PRO A 105 -10.98 8.54 18.08
N ALA A 106 -11.80 8.44 17.04
CA ALA A 106 -11.53 7.58 15.89
C ALA A 106 -10.28 8.05 15.12
N ARG A 107 -9.59 7.10 14.48
CA ARG A 107 -8.32 7.34 13.80
C ARG A 107 -8.44 7.01 12.31
N PRO A 108 -8.19 7.96 11.40
CA PRO A 108 -8.12 7.64 9.99
C PRO A 108 -6.90 6.77 9.71
N TYR A 109 -7.08 5.72 8.91
CA TYR A 109 -6.00 4.77 8.58
C TYR A 109 -5.77 4.64 7.07
N ALA A 110 -6.72 5.03 6.24
CA ALA A 110 -6.62 4.95 4.79
C ALA A 110 -7.48 6.02 4.12
N VAL A 111 -7.18 6.28 2.84
CA VAL A 111 -7.90 7.25 2.03
C VAL A 111 -8.07 6.73 0.60
N LEU A 112 -9.27 6.87 0.05
CA LEU A 112 -9.61 6.55 -1.32
C LEU A 112 -9.79 7.85 -2.09
N VAL A 113 -8.97 8.11 -3.10
CA VAL A 113 -9.02 9.35 -3.88
C VAL A 113 -9.51 9.06 -5.29
N GLY A 114 -10.60 9.71 -5.68
CA GLY A 114 -11.18 9.66 -7.02
C GLY A 114 -10.85 10.93 -7.80
N THR A 115 -11.55 11.13 -8.92
CA THR A 115 -11.36 12.36 -9.70
C THR A 115 -11.88 13.58 -8.94
N GLU A 116 -13.08 13.48 -8.36
CA GLU A 116 -13.80 14.61 -7.71
C GLU A 116 -13.94 14.47 -6.20
N THR A 117 -13.79 13.25 -5.67
CA THR A 117 -14.12 12.94 -4.28
C THR A 117 -12.99 12.23 -3.57
N VAL A 118 -12.94 12.44 -2.26
CA VAL A 118 -12.05 11.74 -1.35
C VAL A 118 -12.90 11.05 -0.29
N ARG A 119 -12.54 9.81 0.04
CA ARG A 119 -13.16 9.02 1.10
C ARG A 119 -12.09 8.66 2.12
N VAL A 120 -12.26 9.00 3.38
CA VAL A 120 -11.36 8.65 4.47
C VAL A 120 -11.96 7.51 5.26
N LEU A 121 -11.15 6.49 5.53
CA LEU A 121 -11.55 5.33 6.32
C LEU A 121 -11.04 5.48 7.75
N LEU A 122 -11.96 5.37 8.70
CA LEU A 122 -11.76 5.57 10.13
C LEU A 122 -11.80 4.23 10.88
N ALA A 123 -10.95 4.10 11.89
CA ALA A 123 -10.96 2.99 12.83
C ALA A 123 -11.13 3.53 14.26
N GLY A 124 -12.07 2.97 15.00
CA GLY A 124 -12.37 3.38 16.37
C GLY A 124 -13.51 2.55 16.93
N ARG A 125 -13.63 2.52 18.27
CA ARG A 125 -14.79 1.90 18.94
C ARG A 125 -16.02 2.78 18.82
N GLU A 126 -15.81 4.08 18.93
CA GLU A 126 -16.82 5.12 18.80
C GLU A 126 -16.53 5.89 17.52
N MET A 127 -17.55 6.03 16.67
CA MET A 127 -17.45 6.79 15.44
C MET A 127 -18.14 8.14 15.66
N PRO A 128 -17.42 9.26 15.58
CA PRO A 128 -18.07 10.56 15.71
C PRO A 128 -18.92 10.86 14.48
N GLU A 129 -19.87 11.77 14.66
CA GLU A 129 -20.63 12.32 13.53
C GLU A 129 -19.73 13.19 12.65
N PRO A 130 -19.83 13.09 11.32
CA PRO A 130 -19.08 13.96 10.40
C PRO A 130 -19.41 15.43 10.64
N THR A 131 -18.39 16.28 10.61
CA THR A 131 -18.54 17.74 10.73
C THR A 131 -17.91 18.48 9.55
N GLY A 132 -18.35 19.71 9.30
CA GLY A 132 -17.81 20.55 8.22
C GLY A 132 -18.08 19.99 6.83
N CYS A 133 -17.03 19.79 6.02
CA CYS A 133 -17.14 19.26 4.65
C CYS A 133 -17.39 17.74 4.58
N TRP A 134 -17.31 17.04 5.72
CA TRP A 134 -17.42 15.59 5.76
C TRP A 134 -18.88 15.15 5.75
N GLN A 135 -19.18 14.13 4.96
CA GLN A 135 -20.45 13.44 4.91
C GLN A 135 -20.21 11.96 5.20
N GLU A 136 -21.09 11.31 5.95
CA GLU A 136 -21.01 9.86 6.12
C GLU A 136 -21.38 9.17 4.81
N ALA A 137 -20.64 8.13 4.44
CA ALA A 137 -21.01 7.31 3.30
C ALA A 137 -22.27 6.51 3.62
N ALA A 138 -23.31 6.62 2.77
CA ALA A 138 -24.64 6.08 3.00
C ALA A 138 -24.68 4.58 3.39
N ASP A 139 -23.70 3.80 2.94
CA ASP A 139 -23.71 2.34 3.05
C ASP A 139 -22.56 1.78 3.93
N THR A 140 -21.74 2.63 4.57
CA THR A 140 -20.55 2.15 5.29
C THR A 140 -20.19 3.03 6.48
N THR A 141 -20.49 2.54 7.68
CA THR A 141 -20.08 3.16 8.93
C THR A 141 -18.55 3.26 9.01
N GLY A 142 -18.05 4.41 9.45
CA GLY A 142 -16.61 4.68 9.55
C GLY A 142 -15.94 5.08 8.24
N GLU A 143 -16.74 5.44 7.24
CA GLU A 143 -16.25 6.06 6.02
C GLU A 143 -16.81 7.47 5.87
N TRP A 144 -15.91 8.45 5.82
CA TRP A 144 -16.25 9.84 5.60
C TRP A 144 -15.90 10.26 4.17
N ARG A 145 -16.76 11.02 3.53
CA ARG A 145 -16.63 11.48 2.16
C ARG A 145 -16.65 13.01 2.10
N ALA A 146 -15.79 13.58 1.28
CA ALA A 146 -15.81 15.00 0.92
C ALA A 146 -15.53 15.16 -0.58
N ARG A 147 -15.87 16.33 -1.14
CA ARG A 147 -15.36 16.72 -2.46
C ARG A 147 -13.92 17.24 -2.32
N ARG A 148 -13.12 17.05 -3.38
CA ARG A 148 -11.71 17.46 -3.38
C ARG A 148 -11.52 18.97 -3.29
N ASP A 149 -12.39 19.72 -3.96
CA ASP A 149 -12.39 21.19 -3.98
C ASP A 149 -12.86 21.81 -2.65
N GLU A 150 -13.53 21.03 -1.81
CA GLU A 150 -14.04 21.46 -0.49
C GLU A 150 -13.10 21.07 0.66
N LEU A 151 -11.97 20.41 0.39
CA LEU A 151 -11.05 19.98 1.44
C LEU A 151 -10.44 21.20 2.16
N PRO A 152 -10.53 21.27 3.51
CA PRO A 152 -10.05 22.40 4.26
C PRO A 152 -8.52 22.50 4.17
N LEU A 153 -8.00 23.72 4.19
CA LEU A 153 -6.58 23.95 4.37
C LEU A 153 -6.21 23.56 5.81
N VAL A 154 -5.29 22.62 5.96
CA VAL A 154 -4.83 22.15 7.27
C VAL A 154 -3.36 22.44 7.43
N THR A 155 -3.02 23.14 8.50
CA THR A 155 -1.64 23.25 8.96
C THR A 155 -1.37 22.06 9.87
N PRO A 156 -0.45 21.15 9.52
CA PRO A 156 -0.10 20.05 10.41
C PRO A 156 0.48 20.62 11.71
N GLU A 157 0.09 20.04 12.84
CA GLU A 157 0.71 20.34 14.13
C GLU A 157 2.21 20.00 14.05
N ALA A 158 3.06 20.85 14.63
CA ALA A 158 4.52 20.73 14.51
C ALA A 158 5.06 19.37 15.00
N ASP A 159 4.42 18.79 16.02
CA ASP A 159 4.83 17.53 16.62
C ASP A 159 4.08 16.31 16.05
N ALA A 160 3.10 16.51 15.16
CA ALA A 160 2.34 15.42 14.57
C ALA A 160 3.14 14.71 13.48
N VAL A 161 3.10 13.37 13.48
CA VAL A 161 3.69 12.58 12.40
C VAL A 161 2.90 12.81 11.11
N PRO A 162 3.50 13.31 10.02
CA PRO A 162 2.79 13.53 8.77
C PRO A 162 2.25 12.21 8.21
N PRO A 163 1.09 12.20 7.53
CA PRO A 163 0.59 10.99 6.88
C PRO A 163 1.60 10.42 5.88
N LEU A 164 1.93 9.14 6.00
CA LEU A 164 2.82 8.46 5.06
C LEU A 164 2.00 7.54 4.18
N LEU A 165 1.58 8.09 3.05
CA LEU A 165 0.72 7.37 2.12
C LEU A 165 1.47 6.35 1.26
N ILE A 166 0.91 5.14 1.20
CA ILE A 166 1.33 4.07 0.31
C ILE A 166 0.13 3.64 -0.53
N ALA A 167 0.21 3.74 -1.84
CA ALA A 167 -0.84 3.26 -2.73
C ALA A 167 -0.88 1.72 -2.71
N LEU A 168 -2.05 1.16 -2.45
CA LEU A 168 -2.29 -0.29 -2.42
C LEU A 168 -2.91 -0.81 -3.71
N GLY A 169 -3.65 0.03 -4.43
CA GLY A 169 -4.35 -0.39 -5.64
C GLY A 169 -5.55 0.49 -5.95
N ALA A 170 -6.48 -0.04 -6.74
CA ALA A 170 -7.70 0.65 -7.11
C ALA A 170 -8.93 0.02 -6.46
N THR A 171 -9.86 0.86 -6.03
CA THR A 171 -11.29 0.52 -5.90
C THR A 171 -12.02 1.19 -7.07
N ASP A 172 -13.23 0.76 -7.39
CA ASP A 172 -13.96 1.06 -8.65
C ASP A 172 -13.56 2.32 -9.42
N THR A 173 -13.61 3.50 -8.79
CA THR A 173 -13.23 4.79 -9.37
C THR A 173 -12.12 5.53 -8.59
N HIS A 174 -11.52 4.91 -7.58
CA HIS A 174 -10.60 5.56 -6.65
C HIS A 174 -9.26 4.81 -6.58
N ALA A 175 -8.17 5.56 -6.40
CA ALA A 175 -6.91 5.00 -5.94
C ALA A 175 -6.95 4.91 -4.40
N ALA A 176 -6.58 3.75 -3.87
CA ALA A 176 -6.56 3.51 -2.44
C ALA A 176 -5.16 3.69 -1.88
N PHE A 177 -5.05 4.51 -0.84
CA PHE A 177 -3.82 4.75 -0.10
C PHE A 177 -3.98 4.32 1.35
N LEU A 178 -2.96 3.67 1.88
CA LEU A 178 -2.83 3.32 3.28
C LEU A 178 -1.89 4.31 3.95
N ASP A 179 -2.25 4.77 5.15
CA ASP A 179 -1.34 5.53 5.99
C ASP A 179 -0.45 4.59 6.81
N ALA A 180 0.81 4.49 6.39
CA ALA A 180 1.82 3.68 7.06
C ALA A 180 2.39 4.34 8.32
N ALA A 181 2.15 5.63 8.55
CA ALA A 181 2.51 6.29 9.80
C ALA A 181 1.54 5.95 10.93
N THR A 182 0.29 5.62 10.62
CA THR A 182 -0.73 5.28 11.61
C THR A 182 -0.79 3.78 11.88
N GLY A 183 -1.07 3.39 13.13
CA GLY A 183 -1.33 2.02 13.54
C GLY A 183 -0.05 1.23 13.86
N PRO A 184 -0.11 -0.12 13.78
CA PRO A 184 1.03 -0.96 14.11
C PRO A 184 2.29 -0.61 13.31
N ALA A 185 3.46 -0.73 13.93
CA ALA A 185 4.73 -0.43 13.30
C ALA A 185 5.16 -1.50 12.27
N SER A 186 4.60 -2.71 12.36
CA SER A 186 4.84 -3.79 11.42
C SER A 186 3.67 -3.91 10.43
N LEU A 187 3.97 -3.80 9.14
CA LEU A 187 3.05 -3.99 8.01
C LEU A 187 3.44 -5.29 7.28
N CYS A 188 2.62 -6.33 7.40
CA CYS A 188 2.87 -7.64 6.83
C CYS A 188 2.11 -7.80 5.51
N VAL A 189 2.75 -8.37 4.49
CA VAL A 189 2.14 -8.69 3.20
C VAL A 189 2.10 -10.21 3.06
N GLU A 190 0.91 -10.78 3.17
CA GLU A 190 0.68 -12.21 3.22
C GLU A 190 -0.17 -12.68 2.04
N GLY A 191 -0.27 -13.99 1.86
CA GLY A 191 -1.19 -14.61 0.91
C GLY A 191 -0.50 -15.20 -0.32
N HIS A 192 -1.07 -14.97 -1.51
CA HIS A 192 -0.72 -15.72 -2.69
C HIS A 192 0.72 -15.41 -3.19
N PRO A 193 1.56 -16.42 -3.50
CA PRO A 193 2.98 -16.23 -3.83
C PRO A 193 3.22 -15.42 -5.11
N GLN A 194 2.23 -15.34 -6.01
CA GLN A 194 2.32 -14.51 -7.22
C GLN A 194 1.86 -13.06 -7.03
N ALA A 195 1.24 -12.73 -5.88
CA ALA A 195 0.64 -11.42 -5.61
C ALA A 195 1.35 -10.68 -4.47
N ALA A 196 1.74 -11.39 -3.40
CA ALA A 196 2.40 -10.80 -2.24
C ALA A 196 3.78 -10.17 -2.55
N PRO A 197 4.73 -10.85 -3.23
CA PRO A 197 6.04 -10.25 -3.50
C PRO A 197 5.97 -8.99 -4.39
N PRO A 198 5.20 -8.98 -5.51
CA PRO A 198 5.04 -7.75 -6.29
C PRO A 198 4.40 -6.60 -5.52
N LEU A 199 3.50 -6.89 -4.57
CA LEU A 199 2.92 -5.86 -3.71
C LEU A 199 3.98 -5.31 -2.75
N LEU A 200 4.76 -6.15 -2.09
CA LEU A 200 5.87 -5.71 -1.23
C LEU A 200 6.86 -4.85 -2.01
N GLN A 201 7.25 -5.26 -3.22
CA GLN A 201 8.14 -4.48 -4.09
C GLN A 201 7.53 -3.13 -4.47
N ALA A 202 6.22 -3.08 -4.76
CA ALA A 202 5.54 -1.83 -5.04
C ALA A 202 5.48 -0.90 -3.80
N ILE A 203 5.35 -1.46 -2.59
CA ILE A 203 5.44 -0.70 -1.34
C ILE A 203 6.85 -0.16 -1.15
N ALA A 204 7.88 -1.01 -1.30
CA ALA A 204 9.29 -0.65 -1.18
C ALA A 204 9.66 0.50 -2.12
N ALA A 205 9.30 0.39 -3.40
CA ALA A 205 9.56 1.42 -4.41
C ALA A 205 8.89 2.76 -4.07
N GLN A 206 7.67 2.74 -3.52
CA GLN A 206 6.99 3.97 -3.11
C GLN A 206 7.65 4.63 -1.91
N LEU A 207 8.10 3.84 -0.92
CA LEU A 207 8.84 4.37 0.23
C LEU A 207 10.16 4.99 -0.22
N ASP A 208 10.94 4.27 -1.01
CA ASP A 208 12.22 4.72 -1.56
C ASP A 208 12.09 5.99 -2.41
N ALA A 209 11.06 6.08 -3.26
CA ALA A 209 10.84 7.25 -4.10
C ALA A 209 10.35 8.49 -3.34
N ARG A 210 9.70 8.31 -2.18
CA ARG A 210 9.01 9.40 -1.46
C ARG A 210 9.72 9.86 -0.19
N LEU A 211 10.58 9.01 0.37
CA LEU A 211 11.35 9.31 1.58
C LEU A 211 12.81 9.57 1.22
N PRO A 212 13.56 10.32 2.05
CA PRO A 212 15.00 10.39 1.91
C PRO A 212 15.64 9.01 1.99
N ALA A 213 16.69 8.78 1.20
CA ALA A 213 17.42 7.51 1.16
C ALA A 213 17.93 7.02 2.52
N SER A 214 18.13 7.93 3.49
CA SER A 214 18.55 7.58 4.85
C SER A 214 17.43 6.99 5.72
N LEU A 215 16.18 6.99 5.27
CA LEU A 215 15.02 6.51 6.04
C LEU A 215 14.45 5.19 5.52
N VAL A 216 14.98 4.62 4.43
CA VAL A 216 14.46 3.37 3.86
C VAL A 216 15.62 2.43 3.64
N VAL A 217 15.59 1.30 4.35
CA VAL A 217 16.54 0.21 4.17
C VAL A 217 15.80 -0.98 3.61
N VAL A 218 16.18 -1.39 2.41
CA VAL A 218 15.62 -2.57 1.74
C VAL A 218 16.60 -3.71 1.91
N ALA A 219 16.19 -4.80 2.55
CA ALA A 219 17.01 -5.98 2.74
C ALA A 219 17.12 -6.81 1.46
N GLU A 220 18.06 -7.76 1.45
CA GLU A 220 18.19 -8.77 0.40
C GLU A 220 16.87 -9.53 0.16
N GLY A 221 16.70 -10.03 -1.07
CA GLY A 221 15.55 -10.87 -1.44
C GLY A 221 14.24 -10.12 -1.72
N VAL A 222 14.11 -8.84 -1.34
CA VAL A 222 12.90 -8.05 -1.62
C VAL A 222 12.68 -7.86 -3.12
N HIS A 223 13.73 -7.53 -3.86
CA HIS A 223 13.69 -7.37 -5.31
C HIS A 223 14.86 -8.09 -5.96
N ARG A 224 14.59 -8.88 -7.00
CA ARG A 224 15.60 -9.75 -7.66
C ARG A 224 16.80 -8.99 -8.26
N ASP A 225 16.56 -7.75 -8.68
CA ASP A 225 17.56 -6.90 -9.35
C ASP A 225 18.14 -5.85 -8.37
N PHE A 226 17.91 -6.01 -7.07
CA PHE A 226 18.44 -5.14 -6.02
C PHE A 226 19.22 -5.97 -5.00
N ASP A 227 20.52 -5.70 -4.92
CA ASP A 227 21.42 -6.37 -3.98
C ASP A 227 21.41 -5.63 -2.64
N GLY A 228 20.41 -5.93 -1.82
CA GLY A 228 20.26 -5.34 -0.48
C GLY A 228 21.17 -6.01 0.55
N PRO A 229 21.49 -5.35 1.67
CA PRO A 229 22.21 -5.99 2.76
C PRO A 229 21.41 -7.16 3.37
N PRO A 230 22.07 -8.12 4.02
CA PRO A 230 21.41 -9.18 4.76
C PRO A 230 20.43 -8.61 5.79
N VAL A 231 19.31 -9.31 6.04
CA VAL A 231 18.18 -8.82 6.87
C VAL A 231 18.64 -8.28 8.24
N ARG A 232 19.62 -8.94 8.87
CA ARG A 232 20.15 -8.53 10.17
C ARG A 232 20.95 -7.23 10.11
N GLU A 233 21.74 -7.04 9.07
CA GLU A 233 22.49 -5.80 8.85
C GLU A 233 21.53 -4.67 8.47
N ALA A 234 20.58 -4.95 7.57
CA ALA A 234 19.52 -4.03 7.20
C ALA A 234 18.74 -3.50 8.42
N TYR A 235 18.40 -4.40 9.36
CA TYR A 235 17.75 -4.01 10.61
C TYR A 235 18.61 -3.06 11.45
N ARG A 236 19.92 -3.36 11.63
CA ARG A 236 20.82 -2.48 12.38
C ARG A 236 20.93 -1.11 11.72
N THR A 237 21.09 -1.05 10.41
CA THR A 237 21.12 0.22 9.67
C THR A 237 19.82 1.01 9.85
N ALA A 238 18.66 0.35 9.82
CA ALA A 238 17.38 1.00 10.03
C ALA A 238 17.17 1.45 11.48
N GLU A 239 17.70 0.72 12.46
CA GLU A 239 17.65 1.05 13.89
C GLU A 239 18.56 2.24 14.25
N GLU A 240 19.74 2.32 13.63
CA GLU A 240 20.70 3.42 13.81
C GLU A 240 20.30 4.70 13.05
N ALA A 241 19.39 4.60 12.07
CA ALA A 241 18.93 5.73 11.31
C ALA A 241 18.11 6.71 12.17
N LEU A 242 18.48 7.99 12.12
CA LEU A 242 17.75 9.02 12.85
C LEU A 242 16.44 9.38 12.12
N PRO A 243 15.30 9.45 12.85
CA PRO A 243 14.06 9.99 12.30
C PRO A 243 14.27 11.41 11.72
N ARG A 244 13.55 11.75 10.65
CA ARG A 244 13.55 13.11 10.09
C ARG A 244 12.13 13.64 10.04
N LEU A 245 11.92 14.84 10.60
CA LEU A 245 10.60 15.50 10.63
C LEU A 245 9.50 14.55 11.16
N ASN A 246 9.80 13.88 12.28
CA ASN A 246 8.92 12.90 12.96
C ASN A 246 8.57 11.65 12.13
N ILE A 247 9.20 11.41 10.98
CA ILE A 247 9.05 10.18 10.21
C ILE A 247 10.10 9.15 10.67
N PRO A 248 9.68 7.98 11.17
CA PRO A 248 10.62 6.93 11.56
C PRO A 248 11.24 6.24 10.33
N PRO A 249 12.44 5.64 10.47
CA PRO A 249 13.02 4.78 9.44
C PRO A 249 12.15 3.56 9.13
N PHE A 250 12.28 3.03 7.92
CA PHE A 250 11.60 1.86 7.41
C PHE A 250 12.60 0.77 7.04
N LEU A 251 12.38 -0.44 7.56
CA LEU A 251 12.98 -1.67 7.09
C LEU A 251 11.98 -2.39 6.18
N VAL A 252 12.39 -2.73 4.96
CA VAL A 252 11.63 -3.61 4.06
C VAL A 252 12.37 -4.94 3.96
N ALA A 253 11.74 -6.05 4.32
CA ALA A 253 12.39 -7.37 4.33
C ALA A 253 11.43 -8.49 3.93
N THR A 254 11.97 -9.62 3.49
CA THR A 254 11.20 -10.84 3.19
C THR A 254 10.99 -11.75 4.41
N GLU A 255 11.74 -11.52 5.48
CA GLU A 255 11.64 -12.26 6.74
C GLU A 255 12.03 -11.36 7.92
N LEU A 256 11.67 -11.79 9.13
CA LEU A 256 12.09 -11.08 10.35
C LEU A 256 13.58 -11.38 10.64
N PRO A 257 14.31 -10.44 11.25
CA PRO A 257 15.68 -10.73 11.69
C PRO A 257 15.69 -11.89 12.70
N ASP A 258 16.67 -12.78 12.57
CA ASP A 258 16.91 -13.90 13.49
C ASP A 258 18.28 -13.74 14.18
N PRO A 259 18.34 -13.69 15.53
CA PRO A 259 17.22 -13.70 16.48
C PRO A 259 16.36 -12.43 16.42
N LEU A 260 15.08 -12.56 16.77
CA LEU A 260 14.14 -11.44 16.80
C LEU A 260 14.62 -10.37 17.80
N PRO A 261 14.94 -9.14 17.36
CA PRO A 261 15.38 -8.08 18.24
C PRO A 261 14.28 -7.67 19.22
N ALA A 262 14.63 -7.47 20.49
CA ALA A 262 13.67 -7.04 21.52
C ALA A 262 13.00 -5.69 21.17
N GLY A 263 13.73 -4.80 20.48
CA GLY A 263 13.21 -3.51 20.02
C GLY A 263 12.00 -3.62 19.09
N LEU A 264 11.89 -4.68 18.28
CA LEU A 264 10.74 -4.90 17.39
C LEU A 264 9.47 -5.33 18.13
N ALA A 265 9.59 -5.87 19.34
CA ALA A 265 8.46 -6.21 20.19
C ALA A 265 7.99 -5.02 21.06
N SER A 266 8.73 -3.89 21.04
CA SER A 266 8.38 -2.68 21.79
C SER A 266 7.12 -2.01 21.22
N PRO A 267 6.28 -1.37 22.07
CA PRO A 267 5.18 -0.51 21.60
C PRO A 267 5.62 0.66 20.72
N ARG A 268 6.89 1.08 20.86
CA ARG A 268 7.54 2.12 20.06
C ARG A 268 8.85 1.58 19.52
N PRO A 269 8.82 0.78 18.43
CA PRO A 269 10.03 0.23 17.86
C PRO A 269 10.88 1.34 17.23
N PRO A 270 12.20 1.14 17.13
CA PRO A 270 13.13 2.15 16.61
C PRO A 270 12.89 2.44 15.12
N CYS A 271 12.40 1.45 14.38
CA CYS A 271 12.00 1.57 12.99
C CYS A 271 10.65 0.88 12.75
N ARG A 272 10.02 1.21 11.62
CA ARG A 272 8.84 0.50 11.12
C ARG A 272 9.28 -0.59 10.15
N VAL A 273 8.57 -1.70 10.14
CA VAL A 273 8.92 -2.88 9.34
C VAL A 273 7.83 -3.15 8.31
N VAL A 274 8.21 -3.37 7.05
CA VAL A 274 7.34 -3.91 6.00
C VAL A 274 7.86 -5.29 5.61
N LEU A 275 7.02 -6.31 5.79
CA LEU A 275 7.46 -7.70 5.77
C LEU A 275 6.72 -8.52 4.70
N LEU A 276 7.41 -9.43 4.01
CA LEU A 276 6.76 -10.54 3.31
C LEU A 276 6.43 -11.67 4.29
N GLY A 277 5.17 -12.10 4.33
CA GLY A 277 4.74 -13.19 5.21
C GLY A 277 4.32 -12.71 6.60
N ALA A 278 4.20 -13.68 7.53
CA ALA A 278 3.63 -13.45 8.84
C ALA A 278 4.62 -12.70 9.76
N GLY A 279 4.19 -11.56 10.27
CA GLY A 279 4.92 -10.84 11.32
C GLY A 279 4.67 -11.41 12.70
N ARG A 280 5.34 -10.82 13.70
CA ARG A 280 5.15 -11.14 15.13
C ARG A 280 4.69 -9.91 15.90
N GLY A 281 3.88 -10.12 16.94
CA GLY A 281 3.41 -9.06 17.82
C GLY A 281 2.25 -8.26 17.23
N HIS A 282 2.26 -6.94 17.42
CA HIS A 282 1.22 -6.05 16.91
C HIS A 282 1.51 -5.72 15.44
N THR A 283 0.82 -6.40 14.53
CA THR A 283 1.01 -6.26 13.09
C THR A 283 -0.26 -5.77 12.41
N ARG A 284 -0.06 -5.11 11.27
CA ARG A 284 -1.10 -4.79 10.31
C ARG A 284 -0.89 -5.70 9.09
N THR A 285 -1.85 -6.52 8.73
CA THR A 285 -1.67 -7.50 7.63
C THR A 285 -2.46 -7.12 6.38
N LEU A 286 -1.79 -7.16 5.23
CA LEU A 286 -2.34 -7.07 3.89
C LEU A 286 -2.40 -8.48 3.30
N LEU A 287 -3.61 -9.04 3.20
CA LEU A 287 -3.85 -10.36 2.63
C LEU A 287 -4.06 -10.25 1.13
N THR A 288 -3.19 -10.89 0.36
CA THR A 288 -3.27 -10.94 -1.10
C THR A 288 -3.89 -12.25 -1.58
N ASP A 289 -4.78 -12.17 -2.57
CA ASP A 289 -5.38 -13.35 -3.19
C ASP A 289 -4.76 -13.67 -4.57
N ARG A 290 -5.16 -14.81 -5.15
CA ARG A 290 -4.73 -15.24 -6.49
C ARG A 290 -5.17 -14.31 -7.62
N HIS A 291 -6.19 -13.48 -7.38
CA HIS A 291 -6.73 -12.54 -8.36
C HIS A 291 -6.06 -11.16 -8.27
N GLY A 292 -5.14 -10.97 -7.32
CA GLY A 292 -4.46 -9.70 -7.05
C GLY A 292 -5.36 -8.68 -6.35
N GLN A 293 -6.34 -9.15 -5.59
CA GLN A 293 -7.02 -8.37 -4.57
C GLN A 293 -6.18 -8.33 -3.30
N VAL A 294 -6.31 -7.25 -2.54
CA VAL A 294 -5.63 -7.02 -1.28
C VAL A 294 -6.66 -6.58 -0.26
N LEU A 295 -6.77 -7.34 0.82
CA LEU A 295 -7.60 -7.06 1.97
C LEU A 295 -6.71 -6.58 3.12
N LEU A 296 -7.06 -5.46 3.75
CA LEU A 296 -6.44 -5.07 5.02
C LEU A 296 -7.20 -5.71 6.18
N THR A 297 -6.53 -6.59 6.93
CA THR A 297 -7.15 -7.36 8.02
C THR A 297 -7.79 -6.47 9.09
N GLY A 298 -8.99 -6.84 9.54
CA GLY A 298 -9.72 -6.09 10.56
C GLY A 298 -10.38 -4.80 10.05
N THR A 299 -10.42 -4.59 8.73
CA THR A 299 -11.03 -3.41 8.11
C THR A 299 -11.86 -3.79 6.87
N PRO A 300 -12.80 -2.94 6.41
CA PRO A 300 -13.52 -3.16 5.16
C PRO A 300 -12.69 -2.86 3.90
N LEU A 301 -11.42 -2.44 4.03
CA LEU A 301 -10.60 -2.03 2.89
C LEU A 301 -10.19 -3.24 2.03
N LEU A 302 -10.86 -3.38 0.89
CA LEU A 302 -10.56 -4.35 -0.17
C LEU A 302 -10.23 -3.62 -1.48
N VAL A 303 -9.04 -3.87 -2.04
CA VAL A 303 -8.54 -3.17 -3.22
C VAL A 303 -8.02 -4.13 -4.28
N ARG A 304 -8.01 -3.70 -5.54
CA ARG A 304 -7.40 -4.45 -6.64
C ARG A 304 -5.99 -3.92 -6.90
N ALA A 305 -4.97 -4.68 -6.53
CA ALA A 305 -3.57 -4.32 -6.67
C ALA A 305 -2.92 -4.85 -7.95
N LYS A 306 -3.56 -5.78 -8.68
CA LYS A 306 -2.97 -6.41 -9.89
C LYS A 306 -2.46 -5.41 -10.93
N ALA A 307 -3.10 -4.24 -11.05
CA ALA A 307 -2.68 -3.19 -11.99
C ALA A 307 -1.53 -2.31 -11.47
N LEU A 308 -1.28 -2.30 -10.15
CA LEU A 308 -0.30 -1.43 -9.49
C LEU A 308 1.12 -1.66 -10.02
N GLY A 309 1.59 -2.91 -10.06
CA GLY A 309 2.95 -3.24 -10.52
C GLY A 309 3.23 -2.85 -11.99
N ARG A 310 2.18 -2.63 -12.81
CA ARG A 310 2.33 -2.13 -14.19
C ARG A 310 2.14 -0.61 -14.31
N ALA A 311 1.39 0.00 -13.39
CA ALA A 311 1.13 1.44 -13.38
C ALA A 311 2.27 2.20 -12.67
N LEU A 312 2.69 1.73 -11.50
CA LEU A 312 3.62 2.41 -10.60
C LEU A 312 4.97 2.72 -11.25
N PRO A 313 5.67 1.79 -11.94
CA PRO A 313 6.97 2.10 -12.56
C PRO A 313 6.91 3.24 -13.60
N LYS A 314 5.73 3.52 -14.17
CA LYS A 314 5.55 4.60 -15.16
C LYS A 314 5.39 5.98 -14.52
N VAL A 315 5.13 6.04 -13.22
CA VAL A 315 4.86 7.27 -12.48
C VAL A 315 5.76 7.44 -11.26
N LEU A 316 6.62 6.47 -10.96
CA LEU A 316 7.45 6.44 -9.76
C LEU A 316 8.30 7.72 -9.59
N TRP A 317 8.90 8.20 -10.67
CA TRP A 317 9.70 9.43 -10.70
C TRP A 317 8.89 10.72 -10.51
N ARG A 318 7.56 10.66 -10.59
CA ARG A 318 6.63 11.80 -10.38
C ARG A 318 6.04 11.82 -8.98
N LEU A 319 6.32 10.81 -8.16
CA LEU A 319 5.76 10.77 -6.81
C LEU A 319 6.32 11.94 -6.01
N PRO A 320 5.46 12.74 -5.36
CA PRO A 320 5.93 13.84 -4.54
C PRO A 320 6.61 13.28 -3.28
N ALA A 321 7.79 13.83 -2.97
CA ALA A 321 8.45 13.58 -1.70
C ALA A 321 7.55 14.02 -0.54
N VAL A 322 7.56 13.25 0.54
CA VAL A 322 6.81 13.58 1.77
C VAL A 322 7.49 14.72 2.51
N LEU A 323 8.82 14.74 2.47
CA LEU A 323 9.64 15.77 3.09
C LEU A 323 10.16 16.74 2.02
N PRO A 324 10.31 18.04 2.34
CA PRO A 324 11.03 18.94 1.45
C PRO A 324 12.46 18.41 1.23
N PRO A 325 13.05 18.60 0.04
CA PRO A 325 14.43 18.21 -0.21
C PRO A 325 15.35 18.87 0.82
N ALA A 326 16.31 18.11 1.34
CA ALA A 326 17.28 18.66 2.28
C ALA A 326 17.95 19.89 1.65
N PRO A 327 18.11 21.01 2.38
CA PRO A 327 18.81 22.16 1.84
C PRO A 327 20.21 21.71 1.40
N MET A 328 20.56 21.96 0.13
CA MET A 328 21.90 21.69 -0.40
C MET A 328 22.89 22.55 0.39
N GLY A 329 23.52 21.98 1.42
CA GLY A 329 24.39 22.73 2.31
C GLY A 329 24.57 22.15 3.70
N SER A 330 23.72 21.24 4.19
CA SER A 330 23.98 20.55 5.45
C SER A 330 25.03 19.45 5.27
N ARG A 331 26.30 19.85 5.08
CA ARG A 331 27.39 19.06 5.63
C ARG A 331 27.07 18.88 7.12
N SER A 332 27.25 17.66 7.63
CA SER A 332 27.04 17.31 9.03
C SER A 332 27.48 18.44 9.98
N PRO A 333 26.79 18.69 11.10
CA PRO A 333 27.46 19.29 12.24
C PRO A 333 28.45 18.23 12.72
N GLU A 334 29.63 18.26 12.13
CA GLU A 334 30.83 17.75 12.74
C GLU A 334 30.85 18.28 14.17
N ARG A 335 31.02 17.37 15.13
CA ARG A 335 31.21 17.66 16.54
C ARG A 335 32.18 18.84 16.68
N GLN A 336 31.66 20.06 16.88
CA GLN A 336 32.43 21.12 17.52
C GLN A 336 32.34 20.86 19.03
N SER A 337 33.11 19.87 19.47
CA SER A 337 33.70 19.90 20.79
C SER A 337 34.86 20.89 20.74
N THR A 338 34.72 21.98 21.50
CA THR A 338 35.75 22.68 22.28
C THR A 338 37.08 23.07 21.63
N ASP A 339 37.37 24.37 21.82
CA ASP A 339 38.66 25.07 21.81
C ASP A 339 39.25 25.45 20.46
N LEU A 340 39.21 26.75 20.14
CA LEU A 340 40.41 27.61 20.13
C LEU A 340 40.05 29.03 19.63
N PHE A 341 40.61 30.03 20.32
CA PHE A 341 40.66 31.48 20.05
C PHE A 341 39.58 32.38 20.65
N GLU A 342 39.79 32.69 21.93
CA GLU A 342 39.83 34.08 22.41
C GLU A 342 40.77 34.91 21.53
N GLU A 343 40.27 36.04 21.01
CA GLU A 343 41.08 37.21 20.70
C GLU A 343 40.23 38.47 20.95
N GLU A 344 40.34 38.98 22.17
CA GLU A 344 39.83 40.28 22.60
C GLU A 344 40.85 41.36 22.18
N PRO A 345 40.47 42.46 21.50
CA PRO A 345 41.40 43.55 21.26
C PRO A 345 41.51 44.44 22.50
N ALA A 346 42.72 44.48 23.04
CA ALA A 346 43.15 45.37 24.11
C ALA A 346 42.96 46.86 23.76
N ALA A 347 42.30 47.60 24.66
CA ALA A 347 42.49 49.05 24.79
C ALA A 347 42.48 49.42 26.28
N ALA A 348 43.61 49.99 26.70
CA ALA A 348 44.00 50.38 28.04
C ALA A 348 43.07 51.38 28.73
N TRP A 349 42.87 51.22 30.06
CA TRP A 349 43.07 52.34 31.00
C TRP A 349 43.22 51.91 32.47
N THR A 350 44.34 52.36 33.05
CA THR A 350 44.61 52.86 34.41
C THR A 350 44.38 52.01 35.67
N ALA A 351 45.53 51.61 36.23
CA ALA A 351 45.98 51.52 37.63
C ALA A 351 45.05 51.96 38.79
N GLU A 352 44.98 51.11 39.83
CA GLU A 352 45.57 51.34 41.17
C GLU A 352 45.51 50.04 42.02
N PRO A 353 46.39 49.84 43.03
CA PRO A 353 46.69 48.53 43.62
C PRO A 353 46.01 48.29 44.98
N GLY A 354 45.58 47.05 45.24
CA GLY A 354 44.95 46.65 46.50
C GLY A 354 45.39 45.27 46.98
N THR A 355 46.40 45.27 47.84
CA THR A 355 46.88 44.22 48.73
C THR A 355 45.79 43.31 49.31
N SER A 356 45.95 41.98 49.22
CA SER A 356 45.97 41.07 50.38
C SER A 356 46.19 39.60 49.97
N ALA A 357 47.19 39.00 50.62
CA ALA A 357 47.53 37.58 50.60
C ALA A 357 46.77 36.84 51.74
N PRO A 358 47.05 35.55 52.07
CA PRO A 358 46.11 34.46 51.78
C PRO A 358 45.76 33.59 53.01
N ALA A 359 45.14 32.43 52.73
CA ALA A 359 45.10 31.15 53.50
C ALA A 359 43.77 30.84 54.22
N PRO A 360 43.55 29.61 54.77
CA PRO A 360 43.94 28.24 54.34
C PRO A 360 42.82 27.15 54.46
N TRP A 361 43.20 25.89 54.16
CA TRP A 361 42.90 24.56 54.79
C TRP A 361 41.52 23.83 54.77
N GLU A 362 41.62 22.50 54.57
CA GLU A 362 40.82 21.30 54.98
C GLU A 362 40.49 20.42 53.75
N VAL A 363 41.06 19.23 53.46
CA VAL A 363 41.37 17.97 54.18
C VAL A 363 40.16 17.23 54.79
N SER A 364 39.63 16.23 54.06
CA SER A 364 39.27 14.87 54.52
C SER A 364 38.60 14.10 53.36
N ALA A 365 39.15 13.01 52.81
CA ALA A 365 39.34 11.66 53.36
C ALA A 365 38.02 10.92 53.66
N GLY A 366 37.78 9.77 53.00
CA GLY A 366 36.80 8.79 53.47
C GLY A 366 36.15 7.89 52.40
N VAL A 367 36.89 6.88 51.93
CA VAL A 367 36.33 5.63 51.37
C VAL A 367 35.88 4.74 52.55
N PRO A 368 34.73 4.04 52.48
CA PRO A 368 34.79 2.58 52.35
C PRO A 368 33.66 1.92 51.53
N ALA A 369 34.03 0.93 50.72
CA ALA A 369 33.29 -0.33 50.55
C ALA A 369 33.72 -1.30 51.69
N PRO A 370 33.20 -2.55 51.87
CA PRO A 370 32.22 -3.32 51.10
C PRO A 370 31.19 -4.08 51.99
N GLN A 371 30.23 -4.82 51.40
CA GLN A 371 29.80 -6.12 51.97
C GLN A 371 28.98 -6.99 51.00
N GLU A 372 29.49 -8.20 50.77
CA GLU A 372 28.78 -9.38 50.25
C GLU A 372 27.82 -9.94 51.30
N ALA A 373 26.69 -10.52 50.87
CA ALA A 373 26.20 -11.84 51.29
C ALA A 373 24.76 -12.07 50.80
N GLY A 374 24.46 -13.27 50.30
CA GLY A 374 23.06 -13.73 50.23
C GLY A 374 22.76 -14.77 49.16
N ALA A 375 23.32 -15.98 49.31
CA ALA A 375 22.83 -17.17 48.64
C ALA A 375 21.41 -17.52 49.13
N ALA A 376 20.49 -17.86 48.21
CA ALA A 376 19.27 -18.58 48.52
C ALA A 376 18.92 -19.59 47.41
N GLN A 377 18.57 -20.78 47.87
CA GLN A 377 18.40 -22.04 47.15
C GLN A 377 17.03 -22.19 46.47
N HIS A 378 17.04 -23.04 45.42
CA HIS A 378 16.02 -23.95 44.90
C HIS A 378 14.52 -23.79 45.24
N ALA A 379 13.69 -23.80 44.19
CA ALA A 379 12.59 -24.78 44.06
C ALA A 379 12.19 -25.03 42.57
N PRO A 380 11.75 -26.25 42.21
CA PRO A 380 11.51 -26.69 40.83
C PRO A 380 10.08 -26.43 40.33
N LEU A 381 9.94 -26.21 39.02
CA LEU A 381 8.66 -26.08 38.30
C LEU A 381 7.94 -27.44 38.19
N PRO A 382 6.61 -27.50 38.44
CA PRO A 382 5.83 -28.72 38.31
C PRO A 382 5.50 -29.09 36.85
N ALA A 383 5.34 -30.40 36.68
CA ALA A 383 5.18 -31.15 35.44
C ALA A 383 3.94 -30.80 34.60
N SER A 384 4.11 -31.00 33.29
CA SER A 384 3.12 -30.90 32.23
C SER A 384 1.88 -31.79 32.46
N ALA A 385 0.70 -31.21 32.34
CA ALA A 385 -0.56 -31.94 32.25
C ALA A 385 -0.78 -32.48 30.80
N PRO A 386 -1.36 -33.68 30.64
CA PRO A 386 -1.56 -34.30 29.33
C PRO A 386 -2.69 -33.66 28.53
N VAL A 387 -2.42 -33.44 27.24
CA VAL A 387 -3.37 -33.01 26.21
C VAL A 387 -4.45 -34.08 26.03
N ARG A 388 -5.70 -33.71 26.34
CA ARG A 388 -6.88 -34.51 25.97
C ARG A 388 -7.11 -34.42 24.46
N SER A 389 -6.90 -35.52 23.77
CA SER A 389 -7.30 -35.72 22.38
C SER A 389 -8.83 -35.58 22.24
N ALA A 390 -9.27 -34.67 21.37
CA ALA A 390 -10.68 -34.53 21.01
C ALA A 390 -11.14 -35.74 20.17
N PRO A 391 -12.37 -36.25 20.36
CA PRO A 391 -12.91 -37.35 19.57
C PRO A 391 -13.27 -36.89 18.14
N PRO A 392 -13.13 -37.79 17.13
CA PRO A 392 -13.46 -37.48 15.74
C PRO A 392 -14.98 -37.34 15.53
N PRO A 393 -15.41 -36.53 14.55
CA PRO A 393 -16.83 -36.31 14.27
C PRO A 393 -17.50 -37.57 13.66
N PRO A 394 -18.81 -37.75 13.91
CA PRO A 394 -19.56 -38.91 13.42
C PRO A 394 -19.70 -38.88 11.89
N ARG A 395 -19.47 -40.03 11.27
CA ARG A 395 -19.74 -40.26 9.84
C ARG A 395 -21.25 -40.36 9.62
N HIS A 396 -21.80 -39.47 8.81
CA HIS A 396 -23.14 -39.62 8.26
C HIS A 396 -23.14 -40.72 7.19
N SER A 397 -23.87 -41.81 7.47
CA SER A 397 -24.27 -42.80 6.47
C SER A 397 -25.42 -42.23 5.62
N PRO A 398 -25.40 -42.38 4.28
CA PRO A 398 -26.55 -42.05 3.45
C PRO A 398 -27.59 -43.18 3.55
N GLY A 399 -28.77 -42.85 4.09
CA GLY A 399 -29.96 -43.69 4.07
C GLY A 399 -30.71 -43.53 2.74
N ARG A 400 -31.29 -44.67 2.31
CA ARG A 400 -32.00 -44.94 1.06
C ARG A 400 -33.18 -44.02 0.74
#